data_AF-A0A8S3FI10-F1
#
_entry.id   AF-A0A8S3FI10-F1
#
_cell.length_a   1.000
_cell.length_b   1.000
_cell.length_c   1.000
_cell.angle_alpha   90.00
_cell.angle_beta   90.00
_cell.angle_gamma   90.00
#
_symmetry.space_group_name_H-M   'P 1'
#
loop_
_entity.id
_entity.type
_entity.pdbx_description
1 polymer ?
#
loop_
_entity_poly.entity_id
_entity_poly.type
_entity_poly.pdbx_seq_one_letter_code
_entity_poly.pdbx_strand_id
1 'polypeptide(L)'
;NSNLSEGNDWLGTWSRHMKPICFKAIREYQKVNHFPGSFQIGRKDRLWRNLSHMQAVHSRREFDFVPQTFVLPADLLLFKRVFEELTDTKESKWIIKPPASARGQGIRVSVFYMK
;
A
#
# COMPACT_ATOMS: atom_id res chain seq x y z
N ASN A 1 -43.22 -22.66 14.26
CA ASN A 1 -42.41 -21.59 14.86
C ASN A 1 -40.97 -21.74 14.40
N SER A 2 -40.64 -20.90 13.43
CA SER A 2 -39.44 -20.92 12.60
C SER A 2 -38.20 -20.51 13.39
N ASN A 3 -37.33 -21.47 13.67
CA ASN A 3 -35.93 -21.22 14.01
C ASN A 3 -35.18 -20.82 12.73
N LEU A 4 -35.34 -19.58 12.28
CA LEU A 4 -34.44 -18.96 11.33
C LEU A 4 -33.33 -18.25 12.12
N SER A 5 -32.10 -18.68 11.88
CA SER A 5 -30.89 -18.17 12.50
C SER A 5 -30.73 -16.66 12.29
N GLU A 6 -31.14 -15.85 13.28
CA GLU A 6 -31.10 -14.38 13.24
C GLU A 6 -29.69 -13.78 13.04
N GLY A 7 -28.61 -14.58 13.23
CA GLY A 7 -27.24 -14.08 13.19
C GLY A 7 -26.59 -13.93 11.81
N ASN A 8 -27.14 -14.56 10.75
CA ASN A 8 -26.46 -14.67 9.45
C ASN A 8 -27.27 -14.18 8.24
N ASP A 9 -28.46 -13.61 8.46
CA ASP A 9 -29.33 -13.12 7.39
C ASP A 9 -29.30 -11.59 7.27
N TRP A 10 -28.10 -11.04 7.05
CA TRP A 10 -27.92 -9.61 6.76
C TRP A 10 -27.82 -9.38 5.25
N LEU A 11 -28.22 -8.19 4.78
CA LEU A 11 -28.12 -7.77 3.36
C LEU A 11 -26.82 -7.02 3.07
N GLY A 12 -26.40 -6.14 3.99
CA GLY A 12 -25.17 -5.40 3.86
C GLY A 12 -24.50 -5.16 5.22
N THR A 13 -23.17 -5.06 5.23
CA THR A 13 -22.42 -4.65 6.40
C THR A 13 -21.39 -3.59 6.06
N TRP A 14 -21.27 -2.61 6.95
CA TRP A 14 -20.20 -1.63 6.94
C TRP A 14 -19.27 -1.90 8.12
N SER A 15 -18.17 -2.58 7.85
CA SER A 15 -17.26 -3.05 8.90
C SER A 15 -15.82 -2.70 8.55
N ARG A 16 -14.89 -3.06 9.44
CA ARG A 16 -13.45 -2.97 9.15
C ARG A 16 -13.06 -4.05 8.16
N HIS A 17 -11.85 -3.92 7.60
CA HIS A 17 -11.25 -4.94 6.75
C HIS A 17 -11.30 -6.34 7.37
N MET A 18 -12.02 -7.24 6.71
CA MET A 18 -12.04 -8.67 7.06
C MET A 18 -10.86 -9.42 6.43
N LYS A 19 -10.55 -10.59 6.99
CA LYS A 19 -9.50 -11.46 6.44
C LYS A 19 -9.95 -11.99 5.07
N PRO A 20 -9.03 -12.20 4.10
CA PRO A 20 -9.37 -12.71 2.77
C PRO A 20 -10.22 -13.99 2.79
N ILE A 21 -9.98 -14.89 3.75
CA ILE A 21 -10.73 -16.14 3.86
C ILE A 21 -12.20 -15.93 4.23
N CYS A 22 -12.53 -14.86 4.95
CA CYS A 22 -13.90 -14.54 5.35
C CYS A 22 -14.78 -14.15 4.15
N PHE A 23 -14.19 -13.62 3.08
CA PHE A 23 -14.93 -13.30 1.86
C PHE A 23 -15.58 -14.53 1.22
N LYS A 24 -15.01 -15.72 1.43
CA LYS A 24 -15.59 -16.98 0.93
C LYS A 24 -16.91 -17.35 1.61
N ALA A 25 -17.17 -16.80 2.79
CA ALA A 25 -18.40 -17.06 3.53
C ALA A 25 -19.53 -16.06 3.19
N ILE A 26 -19.24 -15.04 2.38
CA ILE A 26 -20.24 -14.06 1.95
C ILE A 26 -21.14 -14.70 0.91
N ARG A 27 -22.46 -14.61 1.13
CA ARG A 27 -23.48 -15.11 0.20
C ARG A 27 -23.68 -14.14 -0.97
N GLU A 28 -24.21 -14.62 -2.09
CA GLU A 28 -24.38 -13.83 -3.32
C GLU A 28 -25.19 -12.53 -3.11
N TYR A 29 -26.17 -12.57 -2.22
CA TYR A 29 -27.01 -11.42 -1.90
C TYR A 29 -26.38 -10.44 -0.89
N GLN A 30 -25.31 -10.84 -0.21
CA GLN A 30 -24.67 -10.07 0.84
C GLN A 30 -23.69 -9.03 0.27
N LYS A 31 -23.73 -7.82 0.82
CA LYS A 31 -22.88 -6.69 0.40
C LYS A 31 -21.91 -6.27 1.50
N VAL A 32 -20.63 -6.13 1.14
CA VAL A 32 -19.59 -5.65 2.04
C VAL A 32 -18.94 -4.39 1.47
N ASN A 33 -18.51 -3.49 2.34
CA ASN A 33 -17.89 -2.21 1.98
C ASN A 33 -16.39 -2.30 1.63
N HIS A 34 -15.82 -3.51 1.57
CA HIS A 34 -14.40 -3.74 1.31
C HIS A 34 -14.22 -4.81 0.25
N PHE A 35 -13.27 -4.61 -0.66
CA PHE A 35 -12.85 -5.67 -1.59
C PHE A 35 -11.74 -6.54 -0.99
N PRO A 36 -11.70 -7.85 -1.27
CA PRO A 36 -10.56 -8.69 -0.91
C PRO A 36 -9.30 -8.17 -1.61
N GLY A 37 -8.20 -8.05 -0.87
CA GLY A 37 -6.92 -7.64 -1.45
C GLY A 37 -6.75 -6.14 -1.72
N SER A 38 -7.70 -5.27 -1.35
CA SER A 38 -7.58 -3.82 -1.59
C SER A 38 -6.33 -3.17 -0.97
N PHE A 39 -5.72 -3.82 0.03
CA PHE A 39 -4.44 -3.41 0.61
C PHE A 39 -3.28 -3.41 -0.40
N GLN A 40 -3.42 -4.06 -1.56
CA GLN A 40 -2.46 -4.00 -2.66
C GLN A 40 -2.28 -2.57 -3.19
N ILE A 41 -3.32 -1.74 -3.09
CA ILE A 41 -3.30 -0.33 -3.47
C ILE A 41 -3.28 0.56 -2.21
N GLY A 42 -3.96 0.15 -1.14
CA GLY A 42 -4.07 0.95 0.09
C GLY A 42 -2.82 1.02 0.97
N ARG A 43 -1.91 0.04 0.89
CA ARG A 43 -0.65 0.07 1.64
C ARG A 43 0.48 0.63 0.78
N LYS A 44 1.29 1.53 1.36
CA LYS A 44 2.34 2.25 0.61
C LYS A 44 3.37 1.30 0.00
N ASP A 45 3.77 0.28 0.76
CA ASP A 45 4.76 -0.71 0.33
C ASP A 45 4.24 -1.68 -0.75
N ARG A 46 2.93 -1.93 -0.79
CA ARG A 46 2.31 -2.75 -1.83
C ARG A 46 2.02 -1.91 -3.08
N LEU A 47 1.54 -0.68 -2.88
CA LEU A 47 1.31 0.29 -3.95
C LEU A 47 2.57 0.49 -4.78
N TRP A 48 3.71 0.78 -4.14
CA TRP A 48 4.96 0.98 -4.85
C TRP A 48 5.38 -0.27 -5.65
N ARG A 49 5.34 -1.46 -5.04
CA ARG A 49 5.72 -2.70 -5.75
C ARG A 49 4.85 -2.95 -6.97
N ASN A 50 3.53 -2.72 -6.86
CA ASN A 50 2.60 -2.90 -7.97
C ASN A 50 2.86 -1.86 -9.07
N LEU A 51 3.07 -0.59 -8.72
CA LEU A 51 3.37 0.46 -9.70
C LEU A 51 4.73 0.25 -10.38
N SER A 52 5.77 -0.14 -9.63
CA SER A 52 7.08 -0.47 -10.17
C SER A 52 7.01 -1.66 -11.14
N HIS A 53 6.22 -2.68 -10.82
CA HIS A 53 5.93 -3.77 -11.75
C HIS A 53 5.23 -3.26 -13.02
N MET A 54 4.23 -2.39 -12.89
CA MET A 54 3.54 -1.81 -14.05
C MET A 54 4.45 -0.93 -14.91
N GLN A 55 5.38 -0.16 -14.30
CA GLN A 55 6.42 0.57 -15.03
C GLN A 55 7.30 -0.36 -15.87
N ALA A 56 7.63 -1.55 -15.35
CA ALA A 56 8.44 -2.53 -16.06
C ALA A 56 7.68 -3.19 -17.23
N VAL A 57 6.38 -3.46 -17.06
CA VAL A 57 5.57 -4.17 -18.08
C VAL A 57 5.01 -3.22 -19.16
N HIS A 58 4.60 -2.01 -18.79
CA HIS A 58 3.84 -1.11 -19.66
C HIS A 58 4.56 0.21 -19.97
N SER A 59 5.88 0.24 -19.77
CA SER A 59 6.75 1.42 -19.84
C SER A 59 6.61 2.38 -18.67
N ARG A 60 7.74 3.03 -18.35
CA ARG A 60 7.81 4.03 -17.29
C ARG A 60 6.90 5.21 -17.56
N ARG A 61 6.80 5.67 -18.81
CA ARG A 61 6.05 6.88 -19.20
C ARG A 61 4.59 6.84 -18.75
N GLU A 62 3.93 5.70 -18.84
CA GLU A 62 2.52 5.53 -18.45
C GLU A 62 2.32 5.49 -16.92
N PHE A 63 3.39 5.21 -16.16
CA PHE A 63 3.35 5.00 -14.71
C PHE A 63 4.32 5.93 -13.94
N ASP A 64 4.79 7.02 -14.55
CA ASP A 64 5.73 7.99 -13.94
C ASP A 64 5.03 9.10 -13.14
N PHE A 65 3.76 8.92 -12.79
CA PHE A 65 2.97 9.88 -12.00
C PHE A 65 3.17 9.73 -10.48
N VAL A 66 4.02 8.79 -10.05
CA VAL A 66 4.39 8.61 -8.64
C VAL A 66 5.88 8.87 -8.43
N PRO A 67 6.26 9.48 -7.28
CA PRO A 67 7.67 9.67 -6.97
C PRO A 67 8.37 8.33 -6.77
N GLN A 68 9.64 8.25 -7.19
CA GLN A 68 10.48 7.09 -6.96
C GLN A 68 10.50 6.76 -5.46
N THR A 69 10.19 5.51 -5.12
CA THR A 69 10.06 5.03 -3.74
C THR A 69 10.93 3.79 -3.57
N PHE A 70 11.33 3.50 -2.33
CA PHE A 70 12.09 2.30 -1.98
C PHE A 70 11.46 1.64 -0.76
N VAL A 71 11.26 0.32 -0.81
CA VAL A 71 10.72 -0.46 0.30
C VAL A 71 11.87 -1.09 1.08
N LEU A 72 12.23 -0.45 2.19
CA LEU A 72 13.29 -0.93 3.07
C LEU A 72 12.80 -2.09 3.96
N PRO A 73 13.67 -3.06 4.30
CA PRO A 73 15.10 -3.13 3.97
C PRO A 73 15.42 -3.72 2.58
N ALA A 74 14.43 -4.27 1.88
CA ALA A 74 14.64 -5.00 0.61
C ALA A 74 15.34 -4.15 -0.46
N ASP A 75 14.97 -2.88 -0.59
CA ASP A 75 15.51 -1.98 -1.61
C ASP A 75 16.70 -1.14 -1.11
N LEU A 76 17.32 -1.49 0.04
CA LEU A 76 18.35 -0.66 0.66
C LEU A 76 19.56 -0.41 -0.24
N LEU A 77 20.03 -1.44 -0.94
CA LEU A 77 21.19 -1.31 -1.84
C LEU A 77 20.89 -0.40 -3.04
N LEU A 78 19.68 -0.51 -3.60
CA LEU A 78 19.24 0.34 -4.69
C LEU A 78 19.08 1.79 -4.23
N PHE A 79 18.46 1.98 -3.05
CA PHE A 79 18.33 3.29 -2.43
C PHE A 79 19.70 3.95 -2.24
N LYS A 80 20.71 3.23 -1.71
CA LYS A 80 22.07 3.77 -1.53
C LYS A 80 22.69 4.27 -2.83
N ARG A 81 22.58 3.52 -3.92
CA ARG A 81 23.13 3.93 -5.23
C ARG A 81 22.49 5.23 -5.74
N VAL A 82 21.16 5.27 -5.77
CA VAL A 82 20.42 6.47 -6.21
C VAL A 82 20.68 7.64 -5.27
N PHE A 83 20.85 7.35 -3.98
CA PHE A 83 21.17 8.35 -2.99
C PHE A 83 22.55 8.99 -3.25
N GLU A 84 23.59 8.19 -3.49
CA GLU A 84 24.95 8.63 -3.85
C GLU A 84 24.99 9.43 -5.17
N GLU A 85 24.16 9.07 -6.16
CA GLU A 85 24.04 9.85 -7.41
C GLU A 85 23.42 11.23 -7.19
N LEU A 86 22.57 11.39 -6.16
CA LEU A 86 21.85 12.63 -5.87
C LEU A 86 22.52 13.50 -4.80
N THR A 87 23.51 12.98 -4.07
CA THR A 87 24.18 13.72 -2.98
C THR A 87 24.94 14.96 -3.42
N ASP A 88 25.38 15.04 -4.68
CA ASP A 88 26.03 16.23 -5.24
C ASP A 88 25.04 17.37 -5.56
N THR A 89 23.74 17.10 -5.46
CA THR A 89 22.70 18.12 -5.60
C THR A 89 22.25 18.59 -4.21
N LYS A 90 22.27 19.91 -3.96
CA LYS A 90 21.91 20.54 -2.67
C LYS A 90 20.44 20.33 -2.23
N GLU A 91 19.68 19.46 -2.88
CA GLU A 91 18.21 19.39 -2.79
C GLU A 91 17.62 18.00 -2.50
N SER A 92 18.40 16.96 -2.15
CA SER A 92 17.85 15.61 -1.94
C SER A 92 17.11 15.43 -0.58
N LYS A 93 15.92 16.03 -0.48
CA LYS A 93 14.97 15.83 0.63
C LYS A 93 14.20 14.53 0.41
N TRP A 94 14.24 13.64 1.40
CA TRP A 94 13.53 12.37 1.40
C TRP A 94 12.43 12.33 2.44
N ILE A 95 11.33 11.63 2.14
CA ILE A 95 10.24 11.40 3.08
C ILE A 95 10.14 9.91 3.42
N ILE A 96 10.37 9.58 4.68
CA ILE A 96 10.27 8.23 5.22
C ILE A 96 8.85 8.05 5.75
N LYS A 97 8.15 7.03 5.29
CA LYS A 97 6.77 6.73 5.69
C LYS A 97 6.65 5.28 6.16
N PRO A 98 5.96 4.98 7.27
CA PRO A 98 5.68 3.60 7.64
C PRO A 98 4.71 2.94 6.64
N PRO A 99 4.88 1.65 6.32
CA PRO A 99 4.20 0.99 5.20
C PRO A 99 2.67 0.93 5.36
N ALA A 100 2.20 0.64 6.57
CA ALA A 100 0.78 0.43 6.89
C ALA A 100 0.26 1.39 7.98
N SER A 101 0.85 2.58 8.10
CA SER A 101 0.38 3.64 9.01
C SER A 101 -0.46 4.69 8.27
N ALA A 102 -1.26 5.43 9.05
CA ALA A 102 -2.14 6.50 8.57
C ALA A 102 -2.04 7.74 9.47
N ARG A 103 -2.71 8.84 9.07
CA ARG A 103 -2.79 10.10 9.84
C ARG A 103 -1.43 10.76 10.10
N GLY A 104 -0.48 10.60 9.18
CA GLY A 104 0.86 11.19 9.30
C GLY A 104 1.77 10.55 10.37
N GLN A 105 1.30 9.54 11.11
CA GLN A 105 2.07 8.95 12.20
C GLN A 105 3.31 8.21 11.70
N GLY A 106 4.46 8.55 12.29
CA GLY A 106 5.76 7.96 11.99
C GLY A 106 6.40 8.46 10.69
N ILE A 107 5.82 9.50 10.04
CA ILE A 107 6.46 10.15 8.90
C ILE A 107 7.65 10.97 9.39
N ARG A 108 8.77 10.89 8.67
CA ARG A 108 9.95 11.74 8.88
C ARG A 108 10.40 12.32 7.55
N VAL A 109 10.79 13.60 7.56
CA VAL A 109 11.52 14.21 6.44
C VAL A 109 12.99 14.21 6.82
N SER A 110 13.84 13.70 5.93
CA SER A 110 15.27 13.62 6.15
C SER A 110 15.99 14.22 4.95
N VAL A 111 16.92 15.12 5.24
CA VAL A 111 18.03 15.41 4.35
C VAL A 111 19.13 14.48 4.84
N PHE A 112 19.40 13.42 4.10
CA PHE A 112 20.50 12.54 4.46
C PHE A 112 21.79 13.25 4.04
N TYR A 113 22.73 13.32 4.97
CA TYR A 113 24.12 13.58 4.64
C TYR A 113 24.82 12.26 4.94
N MET A 114 25.32 11.56 3.91
CA MET A 114 26.29 10.50 4.18
C MET A 114 27.54 11.19 4.71
N LYS A 115 27.82 10.99 5.99
CA LYS A 115 29.17 11.17 6.53
C LYS A 115 29.99 9.94 6.18
#